data_AF-A0A0G4JUQ0-F1
#
_entry.id   AF-A0A0G4JUQ0-F1
#
_cell.length_a   1.000
_cell.length_b   1.000
_cell.length_c   1.000
_cell.angle_alpha   90.00
_cell.angle_beta   90.00
_cell.angle_gamma   90.00
#
_symmetry.space_group_name_H-M   'P 1'
#
loop_
_entity.id
_entity.type
_entity.pdbx_description
1 polymer ?
#
loop_
_entity_poly.entity_id
_entity_poly.type
_entity_poly.pdbx_seq_one_letter_code
_entity_poly.pdbx_strand_id
1 'polypeptide(L)'
;MTLGQFGGLLVVYLFSVIFILTLTWQEFRRVRFNFNVLFSLLYLLTFYFGFPFTCILAFRFGVDLVPVPYLLQALLSATAFYAIYYVSYKTRLRKTAASSRPPLLTINRVEANLTWILLALIAIATVSLFFLNNGFLLFKLRSYSQIFSSEVSGVALKRFFYFFIPAMLVVYFLRQTPRAWLLFLIGTLAFGMLTYIIVGGTRANIIIAFALFLFIGIVRRWITLWMLAAAGIFGVVGMFWLALKRYGMDVSGDEAFYTFLYLTRDTFSPWENLALLWQNYDKIEFQGLAPIVRDFYVFIPSWLWPGRPNLVLNSANYFTWEVLNNHSGLAISPTLLGSLVVMGGVLFIPFGAIAVGLIIKWFDWVYDLGKNSPNRYKAAILQAFCFGAVFNIIVLAREGVDAFVSRVVFFCLIFGLCLLVAKLLYWLLESAGLIRQRLLRARPNVVPPAPTSPTRGVL
;
A
#
# COMPACT_ATOMS: atom_id res chain seq x y z
N MET A 1 30.05 -19.03 2.20
CA MET A 1 29.01 -19.87 2.84
C MET A 1 29.33 -21.34 2.57
N THR A 2 29.41 -22.20 3.59
CA THR A 2 29.65 -23.64 3.37
C THR A 2 28.38 -24.35 2.93
N LEU A 3 28.51 -25.54 2.31
CA LEU A 3 27.36 -26.31 1.83
C LEU A 3 26.40 -26.71 2.97
N GLY A 4 26.95 -27.05 4.15
CA GLY A 4 26.16 -27.38 5.34
C GLY A 4 25.39 -26.18 5.92
N GLN A 5 26.03 -24.99 5.94
CA GLN A 5 25.39 -23.74 6.33
C GLN A 5 24.22 -23.38 5.40
N PHE A 6 24.43 -23.55 4.09
CA PHE A 6 23.38 -23.38 3.10
C PHE A 6 22.22 -24.36 3.31
N GLY A 7 22.51 -25.65 3.51
CA GLY A 7 21.50 -26.66 3.78
C GLY A 7 20.64 -26.31 5.01
N GLY A 8 21.27 -25.87 6.10
CA GLY A 8 20.56 -25.41 7.30
C GLY A 8 19.64 -24.21 7.03
N LEU A 9 20.13 -23.18 6.34
CA LEU A 9 19.32 -22.01 5.95
C LEU A 9 18.16 -22.40 5.03
N LEU A 10 18.41 -23.27 4.04
CA LEU A 10 17.41 -23.74 3.09
C LEU A 10 16.28 -24.49 3.81
N VAL A 11 16.60 -25.35 4.78
CA VAL A 11 15.61 -26.07 5.57
C VAL A 11 14.71 -25.10 6.33
N VAL A 12 15.29 -24.12 7.05
CA VAL A 12 14.53 -23.11 7.79
C VAL A 12 13.69 -22.25 6.85
N TYR A 13 14.24 -21.87 5.71
CA TYR A 13 13.54 -21.15 4.65
C TYR A 13 12.31 -21.93 4.15
N LEU A 14 12.48 -23.20 3.78
CA LEU A 14 11.41 -24.06 3.27
C LEU A 14 10.30 -24.25 4.31
N PHE A 15 10.66 -24.55 5.56
CA PHE A 15 9.67 -24.67 6.64
C PHE A 15 8.88 -23.38 6.83
N SER A 16 9.56 -22.23 6.82
CA SER A 16 8.93 -20.92 6.99
C SER A 16 7.99 -20.58 5.83
N VAL A 17 8.42 -20.79 4.60
CA VAL A 17 7.60 -20.54 3.40
C VAL A 17 6.39 -21.47 3.35
N ILE A 18 6.58 -22.77 3.62
CA ILE A 18 5.48 -23.74 3.66
C ILE A 18 4.48 -23.37 4.75
N PHE A 19 4.95 -22.99 5.94
CA PHE A 19 4.10 -22.56 7.05
C PHE A 19 3.22 -21.36 6.65
N ILE A 20 3.83 -20.29 6.13
CA ILE A 20 3.11 -19.07 5.75
C ILE A 20 2.17 -19.32 4.56
N LEU A 21 2.62 -20.06 3.53
CA LEU A 21 1.80 -20.39 2.38
C LEU A 21 0.60 -21.26 2.76
N THR A 22 0.77 -22.22 3.67
CA THR A 22 -0.32 -23.08 4.13
C THR A 22 -1.40 -22.27 4.83
N LEU A 23 -1.01 -21.38 5.74
CA LEU A 23 -1.94 -20.48 6.43
C LEU A 23 -2.62 -19.51 5.45
N THR A 24 -1.87 -18.96 4.50
CA THR A 24 -2.39 -18.05 3.47
C THR A 24 -3.37 -18.76 2.53
N TRP A 25 -3.06 -19.98 2.12
CA TRP A 25 -3.90 -20.80 1.26
C TRP A 25 -5.21 -21.17 1.92
N GLN A 26 -5.18 -21.55 3.21
CA GLN A 26 -6.40 -21.82 3.98
C GLN A 26 -7.32 -20.59 4.02
N GLU A 27 -6.77 -19.40 4.19
CA GLU A 27 -7.54 -18.16 4.19
C GLU A 27 -8.06 -17.78 2.80
N PHE A 28 -7.23 -17.93 1.77
CA PHE A 28 -7.63 -17.66 0.38
C PHE A 28 -8.78 -18.57 -0.08
N ARG A 29 -8.80 -19.84 0.34
CA ARG A 29 -9.92 -20.76 0.07
C ARG A 29 -11.22 -20.32 0.74
N ARG A 30 -11.15 -19.70 1.92
CA ARG A 30 -12.32 -19.19 2.66
C ARG A 30 -12.84 -17.89 2.07
N VAL A 31 -11.93 -16.93 1.87
CA VAL A 31 -12.25 -15.59 1.37
C VAL A 31 -11.21 -15.24 0.30
N ARG A 32 -11.64 -15.11 -0.96
CA ARG A 32 -10.74 -14.84 -2.09
C ARG A 32 -9.91 -13.55 -1.93
N PHE A 33 -10.42 -12.58 -1.19
CA PHE A 33 -9.67 -11.35 -0.88
C PHE A 33 -9.98 -10.85 0.53
N ASN A 34 -8.91 -10.73 1.31
CA ASN A 34 -8.84 -10.00 2.57
C ASN A 34 -7.47 -9.32 2.66
N PHE A 35 -7.38 -8.24 3.45
CA PHE A 35 -6.12 -7.58 3.77
C PHE A 35 -5.14 -8.52 4.46
N ASN A 36 -5.60 -9.52 5.21
CA ASN A 36 -4.71 -10.57 5.72
C ASN A 36 -4.00 -11.37 4.62
N VAL A 37 -4.71 -11.76 3.55
CA VAL A 37 -4.11 -12.47 2.42
C VAL A 37 -3.13 -11.57 1.69
N LEU A 38 -3.53 -10.30 1.44
CA LEU A 38 -2.66 -9.30 0.83
C LEU A 38 -1.38 -9.08 1.66
N PHE A 39 -1.50 -8.87 2.96
CA PHE A 39 -0.37 -8.68 3.87
C PHE A 39 0.53 -9.91 3.88
N SER A 40 -0.04 -11.12 3.93
CA SER A 40 0.75 -12.36 3.93
C SER A 40 1.54 -12.55 2.64
N LEU A 41 0.96 -12.20 1.48
CA LEU A 41 1.67 -12.23 0.19
C LEU A 41 2.78 -11.17 0.14
N LEU A 42 2.53 -9.96 0.62
CA LEU A 42 3.53 -8.90 0.70
C LEU A 42 4.66 -9.26 1.69
N TYR A 43 4.31 -9.94 2.78
CA TYR A 43 5.27 -10.42 3.77
C TYR A 43 6.19 -11.49 3.18
N LEU A 44 5.62 -12.48 2.47
CA LEU A 44 6.39 -13.47 1.71
C LEU A 44 7.31 -12.81 0.67
N LEU A 45 6.76 -11.85 -0.07
CA LEU A 45 7.51 -11.10 -1.07
C LEU A 45 8.68 -10.33 -0.43
N THR A 46 8.46 -9.69 0.72
CA THR A 46 9.47 -8.84 1.36
C THR A 46 10.57 -9.66 2.05
N PHE A 47 10.22 -10.72 2.77
CA PHE A 47 11.14 -11.43 3.67
C PHE A 47 11.71 -12.74 3.12
N TYR A 48 11.06 -13.37 2.13
CA TYR A 48 11.43 -14.71 1.66
C TYR A 48 11.77 -14.76 0.18
N PHE A 49 11.12 -13.95 -0.67
CA PHE A 49 11.35 -14.00 -2.11
C PHE A 49 12.80 -13.69 -2.53
N GLY A 50 13.54 -12.93 -1.72
CA GLY A 50 14.95 -12.58 -1.95
C GLY A 50 15.93 -13.73 -1.72
N PHE A 51 15.57 -14.75 -0.93
CA PHE A 51 16.48 -15.82 -0.54
C PHE A 51 17.02 -16.62 -1.74
N PRO A 52 16.20 -17.08 -2.70
CA PRO A 52 16.70 -17.74 -3.91
C PRO A 52 17.67 -16.88 -4.73
N PHE A 53 17.39 -15.59 -4.89
CA PHE A 53 18.28 -14.66 -5.60
C PHE A 53 19.62 -14.51 -4.90
N THR A 54 19.59 -14.39 -3.57
CA THR A 54 20.77 -14.33 -2.70
C THR A 54 21.65 -15.57 -2.87
N CYS A 55 21.04 -16.75 -2.95
CA CYS A 55 21.76 -18.00 -3.14
C CYS A 55 22.44 -18.05 -4.52
N ILE A 56 21.74 -17.65 -5.58
CA ILE A 56 22.33 -17.59 -6.93
C ILE A 56 23.49 -16.59 -6.95
N LEU A 57 23.33 -15.41 -6.35
CA LEU A 57 24.39 -14.40 -6.24
C LEU A 57 25.62 -14.94 -5.50
N ALA A 58 25.42 -15.64 -4.39
CA ALA A 58 26.53 -16.19 -3.61
C ALA A 58 27.25 -17.36 -4.31
N PHE A 59 26.52 -18.30 -4.90
CA PHE A 59 27.12 -19.50 -5.52
C PHE A 59 27.66 -19.26 -6.93
N ARG A 60 26.99 -18.43 -7.74
CA ARG A 60 27.40 -18.16 -9.13
C ARG A 60 28.37 -16.99 -9.25
N PHE A 61 28.17 -15.94 -8.45
CA PHE A 61 28.93 -14.69 -8.55
C PHE A 61 29.87 -14.45 -7.37
N GLY A 62 29.90 -15.34 -6.38
CA GLY A 62 30.82 -15.23 -5.24
C GLY A 62 30.58 -14.00 -4.37
N VAL A 63 29.34 -13.48 -4.34
CA VAL A 63 29.01 -12.28 -3.55
C VAL A 63 29.19 -12.55 -2.07
N ASP A 64 29.89 -11.65 -1.38
CA ASP A 64 30.03 -11.67 0.07
C ASP A 64 28.67 -11.44 0.73
N LEU A 65 28.18 -12.47 1.41
CA LEU A 65 26.94 -12.42 2.16
C LEU A 65 27.18 -11.99 3.61
N VAL A 66 26.15 -11.43 4.21
CA VAL A 66 26.05 -11.29 5.67
C VAL A 66 26.32 -12.66 6.32
N PRO A 67 27.07 -12.73 7.44
CA PRO A 67 27.35 -14.00 8.09
C PRO A 67 26.09 -14.82 8.34
N VAL A 68 26.18 -16.13 8.06
CA VAL A 68 25.07 -17.09 8.11
C VAL A 68 24.24 -17.04 9.40
N PRO A 69 24.82 -16.88 10.61
CA PRO A 69 24.04 -16.78 11.84
C PRO A 69 23.01 -15.63 11.81
N TYR A 70 23.35 -14.48 11.23
CA TYR A 70 22.45 -13.34 11.14
C TYR A 70 21.38 -13.52 10.05
N LEU A 71 21.71 -14.19 8.95
CA LEU A 71 20.71 -14.60 7.94
C LEU A 71 19.69 -15.58 8.55
N LEU A 72 20.17 -16.53 9.36
CA LEU A 72 19.32 -17.47 10.09
C LEU A 72 18.41 -16.72 11.08
N GLN A 73 18.98 -15.77 11.84
CA GLN A 73 18.22 -14.95 12.78
C GLN A 73 17.17 -14.08 12.08
N ALA A 74 17.48 -13.54 10.89
CA ALA A 74 16.52 -12.81 10.06
C ALA A 74 15.33 -13.70 9.66
N LEU A 75 15.59 -14.93 9.18
CA LEU A 75 14.53 -15.89 8.84
C LEU A 75 13.70 -16.29 10.07
N LEU A 76 14.35 -16.62 11.18
CA LEU A 76 13.65 -17.04 12.41
C LEU A 76 12.81 -15.91 13.00
N SER A 77 13.35 -14.69 13.07
CA SER A 77 12.62 -13.51 13.57
C SER A 77 11.44 -13.15 12.65
N ALA A 78 11.62 -13.24 11.32
CA ALA A 78 10.53 -13.07 10.37
C ALA A 78 9.44 -14.14 10.54
N THR A 79 9.80 -15.40 10.74
CA THR A 79 8.83 -16.48 10.94
C THR A 79 8.09 -16.34 12.28
N ALA A 80 8.81 -16.00 13.35
CA ALA A 80 8.24 -15.76 14.67
C ALA A 80 7.26 -14.57 14.66
N PHE A 81 7.65 -13.47 14.01
CA PHE A 81 6.77 -12.31 13.82
C PHE A 81 5.48 -12.72 13.11
N TYR A 82 5.56 -13.47 12.02
CA TYR A 82 4.37 -13.89 11.27
C TYR A 82 3.45 -14.79 12.10
N ALA A 83 4.02 -15.72 12.88
CA ALA A 83 3.26 -16.59 13.77
C ALA A 83 2.46 -15.78 14.81
N ILE A 84 3.11 -14.83 15.50
CA ILE A 84 2.47 -13.96 16.48
C ILE A 84 1.42 -13.07 15.82
N TYR A 85 1.74 -12.49 14.66
CA TYR A 85 0.81 -11.71 13.84
C TYR A 85 -0.45 -12.53 13.51
N TYR A 86 -0.30 -13.77 13.04
CA TYR A 86 -1.41 -14.60 12.62
C TYR A 86 -2.29 -14.99 13.81
N VAL A 87 -1.69 -15.33 14.95
CA VAL A 87 -2.42 -15.59 16.20
C VAL A 87 -3.20 -14.34 16.63
N SER A 88 -2.56 -13.18 16.69
CA SER A 88 -3.21 -11.90 17.00
C SER A 88 -4.39 -11.62 16.06
N TYR A 89 -4.18 -11.73 14.75
CA TYR A 89 -5.23 -11.54 13.75
C TYR A 89 -6.42 -12.49 13.96
N LYS A 90 -6.18 -13.76 14.29
CA LYS A 90 -7.24 -14.75 14.54
C LYS A 90 -7.92 -14.62 15.89
N THR A 91 -7.22 -14.16 16.93
CA THR A 91 -7.79 -14.00 18.28
C THR A 91 -8.97 -13.04 18.25
N ARG A 92 -10.16 -13.51 18.64
CA ARG A 92 -11.37 -12.68 18.67
C ARG A 92 -11.42 -11.86 19.95
N LEU A 93 -11.01 -10.60 19.89
CA LEU A 93 -11.10 -9.67 21.01
C LEU A 93 -12.53 -9.18 21.30
N ARG A 94 -13.50 -9.40 20.41
CA ARG A 94 -14.90 -8.98 20.58
C ARG A 94 -15.86 -10.03 20.04
N LYS A 95 -16.87 -10.43 20.85
CA LYS A 95 -18.01 -11.23 20.37
C LYS A 95 -18.74 -10.43 19.29
N THR A 96 -19.13 -11.09 18.20
CA THR A 96 -19.98 -10.52 17.16
C THR A 96 -21.33 -10.18 17.79
N ALA A 97 -21.53 -8.93 18.18
CA ALA A 97 -22.86 -8.48 18.58
C ALA A 97 -23.74 -8.44 17.34
N ALA A 98 -24.73 -9.33 17.28
CA ALA A 98 -25.76 -9.40 16.24
C ALA A 98 -26.76 -8.23 16.32
N SER A 99 -26.32 -7.04 16.72
CA SER A 99 -27.18 -5.86 16.77
C SER A 99 -27.05 -5.09 15.47
N SER A 100 -28.18 -4.92 14.77
CA SER A 100 -28.37 -3.90 13.74
C SER A 100 -28.09 -2.53 14.36
N ARG A 101 -26.83 -2.09 14.33
CA ARG A 101 -26.48 -0.73 14.75
C ARG A 101 -27.10 0.22 13.74
N PRO A 102 -27.74 1.32 14.18
CA PRO A 102 -28.21 2.35 13.25
C PRO A 102 -27.03 2.79 12.38
N PRO A 103 -27.26 3.07 11.09
CA PRO A 103 -26.19 3.44 10.18
C PRO A 103 -25.61 4.79 10.61
N LEU A 104 -24.53 4.78 11.40
CA LEU A 104 -23.82 5.96 11.91
C LEU A 104 -23.41 6.97 10.82
N LEU A 105 -23.38 6.53 9.56
CA LEU A 105 -23.02 7.37 8.43
C LEU A 105 -23.80 6.90 7.21
N THR A 106 -24.86 7.63 6.87
CA THR A 106 -25.53 7.54 5.56
C THR A 106 -24.77 8.45 4.59
N ILE A 107 -24.55 7.96 3.37
CA ILE A 107 -23.91 8.71 2.29
C ILE A 107 -24.89 8.79 1.11
N ASN A 108 -25.13 9.99 0.61
CA ASN A 108 -25.96 10.26 -0.55
C ASN A 108 -25.14 10.30 -1.85
N ARG A 109 -25.83 10.27 -2.98
CA ARG A 109 -25.19 10.38 -4.31
C ARG A 109 -24.33 11.63 -4.46
N VAL A 110 -24.86 12.75 -3.98
CA VAL A 110 -24.20 14.07 -4.08
C VAL A 110 -22.95 14.08 -3.22
N GLU A 111 -23.03 13.62 -1.96
CA GLU A 111 -21.89 13.52 -1.05
C GLU A 111 -20.78 12.63 -1.62
N ALA A 112 -21.12 11.46 -2.18
CA ALA A 112 -20.13 10.58 -2.81
C ALA A 112 -19.46 11.24 -4.03
N ASN A 113 -20.22 12.01 -4.82
CA ASN A 113 -19.69 12.75 -5.94
C ASN A 113 -18.78 13.90 -5.51
N LEU A 114 -19.21 14.69 -4.53
CA LEU A 114 -18.41 15.77 -3.94
C LEU A 114 -17.11 15.23 -3.35
N THR A 115 -17.15 14.06 -2.69
CA THR A 115 -15.96 13.46 -2.09
C THR A 115 -14.89 13.15 -3.14
N TRP A 116 -15.23 12.49 -4.25
CA TRP A 116 -14.23 12.18 -5.26
C TRP A 116 -13.76 13.44 -6.01
N ILE A 117 -14.65 14.42 -6.23
CA ILE A 117 -14.28 15.70 -6.84
C ILE A 117 -13.27 16.43 -5.95
N LEU A 118 -13.50 16.51 -4.64
CA LEU A 118 -12.58 17.15 -3.70
C LEU A 118 -11.22 16.44 -3.67
N LEU A 119 -11.20 15.10 -3.61
CA LEU A 119 -9.97 14.32 -3.66
C LEU A 119 -9.20 14.54 -4.98
N ALA A 120 -9.90 14.55 -6.12
CA ALA A 120 -9.30 14.82 -7.41
C ALA A 120 -8.78 16.26 -7.52
N LEU A 121 -9.53 17.23 -7.01
CA LEU A 121 -9.16 18.64 -7.00
C LEU A 121 -7.91 18.87 -6.17
N ILE A 122 -7.81 18.29 -4.97
CA ILE A 122 -6.59 18.36 -4.15
C ILE A 122 -5.39 17.82 -4.93
N ALA A 123 -5.53 16.66 -5.57
CA ALA A 123 -4.43 16.06 -6.33
C ALA A 123 -4.04 16.91 -7.55
N ILE A 124 -5.00 17.41 -8.33
CA ILE A 124 -4.74 18.24 -9.51
C ILE A 124 -4.15 19.59 -9.11
N ALA A 125 -4.75 20.29 -8.14
CA ALA A 125 -4.29 21.59 -7.68
C ALA A 125 -2.87 21.52 -7.12
N THR A 126 -2.54 20.48 -6.34
CA THR A 126 -1.19 20.30 -5.80
C THR A 126 -0.17 19.97 -6.89
N VAL A 127 -0.53 19.15 -7.90
CA VAL A 127 0.34 18.91 -9.07
C VAL A 127 0.56 20.20 -9.85
N SER A 128 -0.49 20.99 -10.10
CA SER A 128 -0.40 22.27 -10.81
C SER A 128 0.47 23.27 -10.06
N LEU A 129 0.30 23.42 -8.74
CA LEU A 129 1.16 24.29 -7.92
C LEU A 129 2.62 23.84 -7.94
N PHE A 130 2.86 22.53 -7.82
CA PHE A 130 4.23 22.00 -7.89
C PHE A 130 4.86 22.26 -9.27
N PHE A 131 4.09 22.12 -10.34
CA PHE A 131 4.53 22.41 -11.70
C PHE A 131 4.82 23.90 -11.91
N LEU A 132 3.97 24.80 -11.40
CA LEU A 132 4.20 26.25 -11.48
C LEU A 132 5.48 26.67 -10.75
N ASN A 133 5.78 26.03 -9.62
CA ASN A 133 6.95 26.39 -8.82
C ASN A 133 8.27 25.83 -9.36
N ASN A 134 8.26 24.67 -10.05
CA ASN A 134 9.50 23.96 -10.42
C ASN A 134 9.66 23.72 -11.93
N GLY A 135 8.57 23.77 -12.70
CA GLY A 135 8.50 23.32 -14.09
C GLY A 135 8.61 21.80 -14.22
N PHE A 136 9.04 21.31 -15.39
CA PHE A 136 9.26 19.89 -15.64
C PHE A 136 10.62 19.42 -15.11
N LEU A 137 10.65 18.79 -13.94
CA LEU A 137 11.89 18.33 -13.32
C LEU A 137 12.58 17.20 -14.08
N LEU A 138 11.85 16.37 -14.83
CA LEU A 138 12.43 15.27 -15.60
C LEU A 138 13.49 15.72 -16.61
N PHE A 139 13.32 16.91 -17.19
CA PHE A 139 14.26 17.46 -18.18
C PHE A 139 15.36 18.32 -17.55
N LYS A 140 15.24 18.68 -16.27
CA LYS A 140 16.22 19.52 -15.55
C LYS A 140 17.20 18.72 -14.69
N LEU A 141 16.77 17.59 -14.13
CA LEU A 141 17.58 16.84 -13.16
C LEU A 141 18.45 15.78 -13.85
N ARG A 142 19.75 15.77 -13.54
CA ARG A 142 20.71 14.75 -14.03
C ARG A 142 20.78 13.53 -13.09
N SER A 143 20.40 13.65 -11.81
CA SER A 143 20.37 12.53 -10.85
C SER A 143 19.14 12.53 -9.91
N TYR A 144 18.76 11.36 -9.39
CA TYR A 144 17.58 11.19 -8.51
C TYR A 144 17.74 11.90 -7.15
N SER A 145 18.96 12.01 -6.62
CA SER A 145 19.24 12.70 -5.35
C SER A 145 18.98 14.20 -5.43
N GLN A 146 19.07 14.82 -6.61
CA GLN A 146 18.74 16.23 -6.83
C GLN A 146 17.24 16.52 -6.66
N ILE A 147 16.38 15.50 -6.63
CA ILE A 147 14.94 15.66 -6.31
C ILE A 147 14.73 16.15 -4.86
N PHE A 148 15.75 15.96 -4.00
CA PHE A 148 15.79 16.37 -2.60
C PHE A 148 16.74 17.56 -2.34
N SER A 149 17.29 18.19 -3.39
CA SER A 149 18.09 19.40 -3.22
C SER A 149 17.21 20.58 -2.82
N SER A 150 17.81 21.61 -2.23
CA SER A 150 17.15 22.87 -1.88
C SER A 150 16.58 23.63 -3.08
N GLU A 151 16.93 23.22 -4.31
CA GLU A 151 16.44 23.82 -5.56
C GLU A 151 15.01 23.41 -5.89
N VAL A 152 14.49 22.32 -5.31
CA VAL A 152 13.12 21.83 -5.55
C VAL A 152 12.20 22.24 -4.41
N SER A 153 11.33 23.21 -4.68
CA SER A 153 10.34 23.68 -3.71
C SER A 153 9.10 22.79 -3.67
N GLY A 154 8.53 22.57 -2.47
CA GLY A 154 7.24 21.88 -2.35
C GLY A 154 7.28 20.35 -2.46
N VAL A 155 8.39 19.69 -2.09
CA VAL A 155 8.51 18.21 -2.08
C VAL A 155 7.37 17.53 -1.31
N ALA A 156 6.85 18.16 -0.25
CA ALA A 156 5.72 17.66 0.51
C ALA A 156 4.43 17.53 -0.31
N LEU A 157 4.24 18.38 -1.35
CA LEU A 157 3.05 18.34 -2.22
C LEU A 157 2.93 17.01 -2.96
N LYS A 158 4.05 16.33 -3.22
CA LYS A 158 4.07 15.02 -3.90
C LYS A 158 3.20 13.97 -3.19
N ARG A 159 3.05 14.08 -1.87
CA ARG A 159 2.22 13.17 -1.07
C ARG A 159 0.72 13.36 -1.32
N PHE A 160 0.29 14.51 -1.83
CA PHE A 160 -1.11 14.76 -2.18
C PHE A 160 -1.50 14.18 -3.55
N PHE A 161 -0.53 13.90 -4.42
CA PHE A 161 -0.79 13.36 -5.75
C PHE A 161 -1.46 11.98 -5.66
N TYR A 162 -1.15 11.23 -4.61
CA TYR A 162 -1.72 9.92 -4.34
C TYR A 162 -3.24 9.96 -4.15
N PHE A 163 -3.86 11.11 -3.81
CA PHE A 163 -5.32 11.22 -3.63
C PHE A 163 -6.12 11.16 -4.95
N PHE A 164 -5.46 11.25 -6.10
CA PHE A 164 -6.12 10.99 -7.38
C PHE A 164 -6.59 9.53 -7.50
N ILE A 165 -5.80 8.59 -6.95
CA ILE A 165 -6.12 7.16 -6.97
C ILE A 165 -7.41 6.85 -6.19
N PRO A 166 -7.57 7.20 -4.90
CA PRO A 166 -8.81 6.99 -4.17
C PRO A 166 -9.99 7.76 -4.79
N ALA A 167 -9.78 8.94 -5.40
CA ALA A 167 -10.84 9.63 -6.15
C ALA A 167 -11.38 8.75 -7.29
N MET A 168 -10.48 8.20 -8.12
CA MET A 168 -10.86 7.31 -9.22
C MET A 168 -11.41 5.97 -8.72
N LEU A 169 -10.96 5.47 -7.55
CA LEU A 169 -11.56 4.30 -6.91
C LEU A 169 -13.00 4.55 -6.51
N VAL A 170 -13.35 5.73 -5.98
CA VAL A 170 -14.76 6.08 -5.69
C VAL A 170 -15.57 6.02 -6.98
N VAL A 171 -15.11 6.62 -8.08
CA VAL A 171 -15.80 6.58 -9.37
C VAL A 171 -16.00 5.14 -9.86
N TYR A 172 -14.97 4.30 -9.74
CA TYR A 172 -15.05 2.88 -10.08
C TYR A 172 -16.06 2.13 -9.20
N PHE A 173 -16.01 2.27 -7.88
CA PHE A 173 -16.92 1.55 -6.99
C PHE A 173 -18.37 2.07 -7.10
N LEU A 174 -18.58 3.31 -7.54
CA LEU A 174 -19.89 3.82 -7.91
C LEU A 174 -20.44 3.12 -9.15
N ARG A 175 -19.61 2.74 -10.13
CA ARG A 175 -20.03 2.04 -11.37
C ARG A 175 -19.11 0.85 -11.65
N GLN A 176 -19.40 -0.29 -11.04
CA GLN A 176 -18.57 -1.50 -11.08
C GLN A 176 -18.67 -2.27 -12.40
N THR A 177 -18.38 -1.62 -13.53
CA THR A 177 -18.41 -2.23 -14.87
C THR A 177 -17.00 -2.44 -15.44
N PRO A 178 -16.79 -3.36 -16.40
CA PRO A 178 -15.50 -3.54 -17.05
C PRO A 178 -14.98 -2.26 -17.73
N ARG A 179 -15.91 -1.45 -18.27
CA ARG A 179 -15.57 -0.13 -18.86
C ARG A 179 -15.03 0.83 -17.80
N ALA A 180 -15.66 0.91 -16.63
CA ALA A 180 -15.19 1.77 -15.55
C ALA A 180 -13.85 1.31 -14.97
N TRP A 181 -13.58 0.01 -14.98
CA TRP A 181 -12.29 -0.55 -14.59
C TRP A 181 -11.17 -0.17 -15.56
N LEU A 182 -11.45 -0.19 -16.85
CA LEU A 182 -10.50 0.27 -17.87
C LEU A 182 -10.33 1.80 -17.84
N LEU A 183 -11.40 2.56 -17.60
CA LEU A 183 -11.32 4.01 -17.36
C LEU A 183 -10.51 4.35 -16.10
N PHE A 184 -10.63 3.55 -15.04
CA PHE A 184 -9.79 3.67 -13.86
C PHE A 184 -8.31 3.52 -14.25
N LEU A 185 -7.94 2.49 -15.01
CA LEU A 185 -6.57 2.28 -15.48
C LEU A 185 -6.08 3.45 -16.32
N ILE A 186 -6.82 3.84 -17.37
CA ILE A 186 -6.40 4.92 -18.27
C ILE A 186 -6.25 6.24 -17.51
N GLY A 187 -7.24 6.60 -16.67
CA GLY A 187 -7.20 7.86 -15.92
C GLY A 187 -6.04 7.92 -14.93
N THR A 188 -5.83 6.84 -14.16
CA THR A 188 -4.75 6.78 -13.17
C THR A 188 -3.37 6.63 -13.81
N LEU A 189 -3.24 5.94 -14.95
CA LEU A 189 -2.00 5.83 -15.70
C LEU A 189 -1.63 7.16 -16.36
N ALA A 190 -2.59 7.88 -16.95
CA ALA A 190 -2.37 9.20 -17.53
C ALA A 190 -1.90 10.20 -16.46
N PHE A 191 -2.56 10.22 -15.30
CA PHE A 191 -2.14 11.04 -14.17
C PHE A 191 -0.78 10.60 -13.59
N GLY A 192 -0.53 9.29 -13.55
CA GLY A 192 0.76 8.71 -13.16
C GLY A 192 1.90 9.15 -14.10
N MET A 193 1.65 9.19 -15.40
CA MET A 193 2.62 9.66 -16.39
C MET A 193 2.85 11.16 -16.31
N LEU A 194 1.77 11.94 -16.12
CA LEU A 194 1.87 13.38 -15.89
C LEU A 194 2.76 13.69 -14.67
N THR A 195 2.49 13.02 -13.55
CA THR A 195 3.30 13.18 -12.33
C THR A 195 4.72 12.65 -12.51
N TYR A 196 4.94 11.59 -13.28
CA TYR A 196 6.28 11.11 -13.62
C TYR A 196 7.12 12.20 -14.31
N ILE A 197 6.55 12.92 -15.29
CA ILE A 197 7.24 13.99 -16.02
C ILE A 197 7.47 15.22 -15.12
N ILE A 198 6.47 15.61 -14.34
CA ILE A 198 6.54 16.79 -13.47
C ILE A 198 7.54 16.59 -12.33
N VAL A 199 7.55 15.41 -11.70
CA VAL A 199 8.32 15.15 -10.47
C VAL A 199 9.76 14.70 -10.75
N GLY A 200 10.08 14.31 -11.99
CA GLY A 200 11.43 13.86 -12.34
C GLY A 200 11.64 12.34 -12.24
N GLY A 201 10.62 11.57 -12.64
CA GLY A 201 10.78 10.15 -12.90
C GLY A 201 10.40 9.22 -11.74
N THR A 202 9.46 9.64 -10.88
CA THR A 202 8.93 8.80 -9.80
C THR A 202 7.91 7.79 -10.35
N ARG A 203 8.29 6.50 -10.33
CA ARG A 203 7.48 5.39 -10.87
C ARG A 203 6.35 4.92 -9.94
N ALA A 204 6.34 5.39 -8.67
CA ALA A 204 5.43 4.90 -7.64
C ALA A 204 3.95 5.02 -8.00
N ASN A 205 3.50 6.17 -8.54
CA ASN A 205 2.08 6.39 -8.88
C ASN A 205 1.57 5.40 -9.94
N ILE A 206 2.40 5.13 -10.96
CA ILE A 206 2.10 4.18 -12.03
C ILE A 206 2.03 2.76 -11.48
N ILE A 207 3.00 2.37 -10.65
CA ILE A 207 3.06 1.04 -10.04
C ILE A 207 1.83 0.80 -9.15
N ILE A 208 1.44 1.79 -8.33
CA ILE A 208 0.27 1.68 -7.44
C ILE A 208 -1.01 1.54 -8.27
N ALA A 209 -1.20 2.38 -9.29
CA ALA A 209 -2.36 2.33 -10.17
C ALA A 209 -2.49 0.95 -10.85
N PHE A 210 -1.40 0.43 -11.39
CA PHE A 210 -1.37 -0.88 -12.03
C PHE A 210 -1.62 -2.02 -11.05
N ALA A 211 -1.00 -1.98 -9.86
CA ALA A 211 -1.23 -2.97 -8.82
C ALA A 211 -2.70 -3.02 -8.40
N LEU A 212 -3.31 -1.86 -8.13
CA LEU A 212 -4.72 -1.76 -7.75
C LEU A 212 -5.65 -2.25 -8.87
N PHE A 213 -5.35 -1.92 -10.12
CA PHE A 213 -6.08 -2.43 -11.28
C PHE A 213 -6.10 -3.96 -11.33
N LEU A 214 -4.94 -4.59 -11.16
CA LEU A 214 -4.80 -6.05 -11.11
C LEU A 214 -5.56 -6.66 -9.93
N PHE A 215 -5.42 -6.06 -8.74
CA PHE A 215 -6.14 -6.51 -7.54
C PHE A 215 -7.66 -6.46 -7.72
N ILE A 216 -8.19 -5.35 -8.25
CA ILE A 216 -9.61 -5.22 -8.56
C ILE A 216 -10.05 -6.28 -9.57
N GLY A 217 -9.24 -6.53 -10.60
CA GLY A 217 -9.51 -7.54 -11.63
C GLY A 217 -9.63 -8.95 -11.05
N ILE A 218 -8.78 -9.32 -10.08
CA ILE A 218 -8.84 -10.63 -9.39
C ILE A 218 -10.11 -10.73 -8.54
N VAL A 219 -10.42 -9.70 -7.75
CA VAL A 219 -11.62 -9.68 -6.90
C VAL A 219 -12.89 -9.83 -7.73
N ARG A 220 -12.92 -9.25 -8.93
CA ARG A 220 -14.06 -9.32 -9.86
C ARG A 220 -14.06 -10.52 -10.80
N ARG A 221 -13.04 -11.39 -10.74
CA ARG A 221 -12.85 -12.56 -11.63
C ARG A 221 -12.67 -12.20 -13.12
N TRP A 222 -12.22 -10.99 -13.43
CA TRP A 222 -11.86 -10.60 -14.79
C TRP A 222 -10.42 -11.00 -15.15
N ILE A 223 -9.57 -11.14 -14.14
CA ILE A 223 -8.17 -11.56 -14.27
C ILE A 223 -7.97 -12.87 -13.52
N THR A 224 -7.27 -13.81 -14.15
CA THR A 224 -6.86 -15.07 -13.51
C THR A 224 -5.53 -14.91 -12.76
N LEU A 225 -5.24 -15.80 -11.81
CA LEU A 225 -3.96 -15.81 -11.09
C LEU A 225 -2.75 -15.96 -12.03
N TRP A 226 -2.90 -16.68 -13.15
CA TRP A 226 -1.85 -16.83 -14.17
C TRP A 226 -1.55 -15.51 -14.89
N MET A 227 -2.56 -14.72 -15.21
CA MET A 227 -2.37 -13.39 -15.78
C MET A 227 -1.68 -12.45 -14.81
N LEU A 228 -1.94 -12.58 -13.50
CA LEU A 228 -1.21 -11.84 -12.47
C LEU A 228 0.26 -12.24 -12.46
N ALA A 229 0.56 -13.55 -12.47
CA ALA A 229 1.93 -14.05 -12.48
C ALA A 229 2.67 -13.57 -13.74
N ALA A 230 2.05 -13.67 -14.92
CA ALA A 230 2.60 -13.15 -16.16
C ALA A 230 2.83 -11.63 -16.11
N ALA A 231 1.83 -10.85 -15.67
CA ALA A 231 1.96 -9.41 -15.51
C ALA A 231 3.06 -9.02 -14.50
N GLY A 232 3.25 -9.82 -13.45
CA GLY A 232 4.36 -9.68 -12.50
C GLY A 232 5.71 -9.90 -13.18
N ILE A 233 5.89 -11.00 -13.91
CA ILE A 233 7.12 -11.30 -14.64
C ILE A 233 7.43 -10.20 -15.66
N PHE A 234 6.45 -9.82 -16.50
CA PHE A 234 6.61 -8.72 -17.45
C PHE A 234 6.90 -7.39 -16.76
N GLY A 235 6.32 -7.15 -15.59
CA GLY A 235 6.58 -5.97 -14.77
C GLY A 235 8.03 -5.92 -14.27
N VAL A 236 8.57 -7.04 -13.78
CA VAL A 236 9.97 -7.15 -13.33
C VAL A 236 10.93 -6.94 -14.49
N VAL A 237 10.70 -7.63 -15.61
CA VAL A 237 11.53 -7.50 -16.83
C VAL A 237 11.46 -6.08 -17.39
N GLY A 238 10.27 -5.48 -17.46
CA GLY A 238 10.09 -4.10 -17.92
C GLY A 238 10.76 -3.08 -17.01
N MET A 239 10.68 -3.27 -15.70
CA MET A 239 11.37 -2.41 -14.72
C MET A 239 12.89 -2.50 -14.84
N PHE A 240 13.42 -3.70 -15.05
CA PHE A 240 14.85 -3.92 -15.30
C PHE A 240 15.30 -3.25 -16.60
N TRP A 241 14.55 -3.42 -17.69
CA TRP A 241 14.87 -2.77 -18.97
C TRP A 241 14.86 -1.24 -18.86
N LEU A 242 13.87 -0.67 -18.16
CA LEU A 242 13.84 0.77 -17.87
C LEU A 242 15.00 1.21 -16.97
N ALA A 243 15.47 0.36 -16.06
CA ALA A 243 16.65 0.66 -15.24
C ALA A 243 17.92 0.69 -16.08
N LEU A 244 18.16 -0.31 -16.94
CA LEU A 244 19.30 -0.34 -17.87
C LEU A 244 19.32 0.92 -18.75
N LYS A 245 18.19 1.25 -19.38
CA LYS A 245 18.05 2.43 -20.24
C LYS A 245 18.25 3.74 -19.48
N ARG A 246 17.82 3.81 -18.21
CA ARG A 246 17.94 5.02 -17.38
C ARG A 246 19.36 5.23 -16.86
N TYR A 247 20.07 4.15 -16.54
CA TYR A 247 21.43 4.21 -16.02
C TYR A 247 22.50 4.16 -17.12
N GLY A 248 22.11 4.02 -18.39
CA GLY A 248 23.05 3.96 -19.51
C GLY A 248 24.03 2.79 -19.40
N MET A 249 23.61 1.70 -18.74
CA MET A 249 24.46 0.55 -18.52
C MET A 249 24.36 -0.39 -19.73
N ASP A 250 25.39 -0.41 -20.57
CA ASP A 250 25.54 -1.38 -21.67
C ASP A 250 26.07 -2.71 -21.12
N VAL A 251 25.24 -3.36 -20.29
CA VAL A 251 25.60 -4.61 -19.64
C VAL A 251 25.24 -5.79 -20.53
N SER A 252 26.18 -6.70 -20.77
CA SER A 252 25.97 -7.89 -21.59
C SER A 252 26.36 -9.17 -20.84
N GLY A 253 25.70 -10.29 -21.16
CA GLY A 253 26.03 -11.60 -20.59
C GLY A 253 25.82 -11.70 -19.06
N ASP A 254 26.84 -12.18 -18.36
CA ASP A 254 26.78 -12.50 -16.93
C ASP A 254 26.63 -11.27 -16.01
N GLU A 255 27.17 -10.12 -16.40
CA GLU A 255 27.06 -8.87 -15.63
C GLU A 255 25.62 -8.32 -15.67
N ALA A 256 24.91 -8.51 -16.80
CA ALA A 256 23.50 -8.14 -16.92
C ALA A 256 22.63 -9.03 -16.03
N PHE A 257 22.96 -10.32 -15.97
CA PHE A 257 22.28 -11.27 -15.10
C PHE A 257 22.55 -10.99 -13.61
N TYR A 258 23.80 -10.69 -13.24
CA TYR A 258 24.15 -10.22 -11.90
C TYR A 258 23.33 -9.00 -11.49
N THR A 259 23.34 -7.96 -12.33
CA THR A 259 22.63 -6.69 -12.09
C THR A 259 21.13 -6.91 -11.99
N PHE A 260 20.57 -7.80 -12.82
CA PHE A 260 19.17 -8.19 -12.75
C PHE A 260 18.82 -8.82 -11.40
N LEU A 261 19.59 -9.83 -10.95
CA LEU A 261 19.35 -10.53 -9.70
C LEU A 261 19.48 -9.58 -8.50
N TYR A 262 20.55 -8.77 -8.49
CA TYR A 262 20.84 -7.81 -7.42
C TYR A 262 19.72 -6.77 -7.29
N LEU A 263 19.38 -6.08 -8.39
CA LEU A 263 18.33 -5.05 -8.36
C LEU A 263 16.95 -5.64 -8.07
N THR A 264 16.65 -6.83 -8.58
CA THR A 264 15.36 -7.50 -8.34
C THR A 264 15.21 -7.88 -6.87
N ARG A 265 16.26 -8.46 -6.26
CA ARG A 265 16.30 -8.78 -4.84
C ARG A 265 16.07 -7.52 -4.00
N ASP A 266 16.88 -6.49 -4.19
CA ASP A 266 16.81 -5.28 -3.35
C ASP A 266 15.51 -4.49 -3.55
N THR A 267 14.92 -4.54 -4.76
CA THR A 267 13.66 -3.84 -5.06
C THR A 267 12.44 -4.51 -4.44
N PHE A 268 12.36 -5.85 -4.50
CA PHE A 268 11.17 -6.60 -4.09
C PHE A 268 11.29 -7.24 -2.71
N SER A 269 12.50 -7.65 -2.31
CA SER A 269 12.77 -8.38 -1.08
C SER A 269 14.05 -7.89 -0.40
N PRO A 270 14.01 -6.73 0.27
CA PRO A 270 15.13 -6.20 1.07
C PRO A 270 15.33 -6.99 2.40
N TRP A 271 15.27 -8.32 2.34
CA TRP A 271 15.31 -9.20 3.53
C TRP A 271 16.70 -9.22 4.19
N GLU A 272 17.77 -9.05 3.42
CA GLU A 272 19.14 -8.97 3.93
C GLU A 272 19.37 -7.77 4.84
N ASN A 273 18.60 -6.68 4.66
CA ASN A 273 18.70 -5.51 5.53
C ASN A 273 18.36 -5.85 6.99
N LEU A 274 17.46 -6.81 7.21
CA LEU A 274 17.19 -7.31 8.55
C LEU A 274 18.39 -8.07 9.13
N ALA A 275 19.10 -8.84 8.31
CA ALA A 275 20.32 -9.54 8.74
C ALA A 275 21.48 -8.55 9.03
N LEU A 276 21.61 -7.48 8.23
CA LEU A 276 22.57 -6.40 8.49
C LEU A 276 22.28 -5.67 9.81
N LEU A 277 21.00 -5.47 10.15
CA LEU A 277 20.60 -4.94 11.46
C LEU A 277 20.99 -5.88 12.60
N TRP A 278 20.80 -7.19 12.43
CA TRP A 278 21.24 -8.17 13.43
C TRP A 278 22.76 -8.19 13.59
N GLN A 279 23.51 -8.08 12.49
CA GLN A 279 24.97 -8.01 12.52
C GLN A 279 25.48 -6.78 13.25
N ASN A 280 24.78 -5.66 13.15
CA ASN A 280 25.17 -4.39 13.77
C ASN A 280 24.31 -4.07 15.00
N TYR A 281 23.68 -5.09 15.62
CA TYR A 281 22.74 -4.88 16.73
C TYR A 281 23.37 -4.12 17.90
N ASP A 282 24.65 -4.38 18.19
CA ASP A 282 25.39 -3.72 19.27
C ASP A 282 25.64 -2.23 19.02
N LYS A 283 25.53 -1.76 17.77
CA LYS A 283 25.69 -0.35 17.38
C LYS A 283 24.36 0.41 17.38
N ILE A 284 23.23 -0.28 17.58
CA ILE A 284 21.90 0.34 17.51
C ILE A 284 21.60 1.01 18.84
N GLU A 285 21.52 2.33 18.80
CA GLU A 285 20.90 3.13 19.85
C GLU A 285 19.38 3.15 19.64
N PHE A 286 18.64 2.55 20.58
CA PHE A 286 17.18 2.44 20.47
C PHE A 286 16.52 3.83 20.43
N GLN A 287 15.82 4.09 19.34
CA GLN A 287 15.22 5.41 19.08
C GLN A 287 13.84 5.57 19.75
N GLY A 288 13.30 4.53 20.39
CA GLY A 288 11.94 4.52 20.92
C GLY A 288 10.90 4.79 19.82
N LEU A 289 9.87 5.56 20.13
CA LEU A 289 8.85 5.99 19.17
C LEU A 289 9.24 7.24 18.38
N ALA A 290 10.44 7.79 18.60
CA ALA A 290 10.89 9.02 17.94
C ALA A 290 10.88 8.95 16.41
N PRO A 291 11.25 7.83 15.75
CA PRO A 291 11.20 7.75 14.29
C PRO A 291 9.80 7.97 13.72
N ILE A 292 8.75 7.51 14.43
CA ILE A 292 7.35 7.74 14.03
C ILE A 292 7.04 9.24 14.03
N VAL A 293 7.39 9.92 15.13
CA VAL A 293 7.15 11.37 15.29
C VAL A 293 7.95 12.17 14.26
N ARG A 294 9.22 11.81 14.06
CA ARG A 294 10.11 12.46 13.09
C ARG A 294 9.59 12.30 11.67
N ASP A 295 9.01 11.15 11.29
CA ASP A 295 8.45 10.96 9.95
C ASP A 295 7.26 11.89 9.65
N PHE A 296 6.57 12.40 10.69
CA PHE A 296 5.55 13.45 10.53
C PHE A 296 6.13 14.82 10.19
N TYR A 297 7.42 15.07 10.49
CA TYR A 297 8.04 16.37 10.20
C TYR A 297 7.93 16.69 8.71
N VAL A 298 7.95 15.67 7.85
CA VAL A 298 7.79 15.84 6.39
C VAL A 298 6.49 16.56 6.00
N PHE A 299 5.44 16.50 6.82
CA PHE A 299 4.19 17.19 6.57
C PHE A 299 4.16 18.64 7.05
N ILE A 300 5.11 19.07 7.88
CA ILE A 300 5.19 20.43 8.42
C ILE A 300 5.94 21.32 7.41
N PRO A 301 5.29 22.32 6.80
CA PRO A 301 5.96 23.22 5.86
C PRO A 301 7.07 24.05 6.53
N SER A 302 8.14 24.36 5.78
CA SER A 302 9.28 25.13 6.32
C SER A 302 8.92 26.55 6.75
N TRP A 303 7.84 27.14 6.21
CA TRP A 303 7.35 28.45 6.67
C TRP A 303 6.69 28.38 8.06
N LEU A 304 6.11 27.23 8.42
CA LEU A 304 5.50 27.00 9.73
C LEU A 304 6.56 26.61 10.77
N TRP A 305 7.64 25.95 10.34
CA TRP A 305 8.78 25.62 11.19
C TRP A 305 10.11 25.91 10.46
N PRO A 306 10.64 27.15 10.57
CA PRO A 306 11.86 27.57 9.88
C PRO A 306 13.12 26.80 10.29
N GLY A 307 13.22 26.40 11.56
CA GLY A 307 14.34 25.62 12.11
C GLY A 307 14.20 24.09 11.96
N ARG A 308 13.30 23.62 11.09
CA ARG A 308 13.07 22.19 10.89
C ARG A 308 14.32 21.52 10.29
N PRO A 309 14.72 20.33 10.78
CA PRO A 309 15.78 19.55 10.14
C PRO A 309 15.41 19.20 8.68
N ASN A 310 16.29 19.55 7.74
CA ASN A 310 16.13 19.20 6.32
C ASN A 310 16.14 17.68 6.10
N LEU A 311 16.95 16.98 6.89
CA LEU A 311 17.11 15.54 6.88
C LEU A 311 16.40 14.95 8.10
N VAL A 312 15.31 14.23 7.86
CA VAL A 312 14.50 13.61 8.91
C VAL A 312 15.09 12.25 9.25
N LEU A 313 15.55 12.07 10.49
CA LEU A 313 16.09 10.80 10.97
C LEU A 313 14.94 9.84 11.34
N ASN A 314 14.31 9.28 10.31
CA ASN A 314 13.36 8.17 10.41
C ASN A 314 14.12 6.82 10.43
N SER A 315 13.41 5.69 10.56
CA SER A 315 14.08 4.39 10.72
C SER A 315 14.98 4.05 9.52
N ALA A 316 14.57 4.44 8.31
CA ALA A 316 15.34 4.21 7.09
C ALA A 316 16.62 5.05 7.03
N ASN A 317 16.51 6.34 7.33
CA ASN A 317 17.69 7.21 7.37
C ASN A 317 18.63 6.85 8.51
N TYR A 318 18.11 6.46 9.68
CA TYR A 318 18.91 5.94 10.79
C TYR A 318 19.67 4.67 10.38
N PHE A 319 18.97 3.69 9.80
CA PHE A 319 19.61 2.46 9.32
C PHE A 319 20.68 2.75 8.27
N THR A 320 20.43 3.67 7.36
CA THR A 320 21.37 3.99 6.29
C THR A 320 22.60 4.75 6.81
N TRP A 321 22.40 5.75 7.67
CA TRP A 321 23.46 6.66 8.10
C TRP A 321 24.23 6.13 9.30
N GLU A 322 23.52 5.71 10.35
CA GLU A 322 24.16 5.35 11.62
C GLU A 322 24.59 3.87 11.63
N VAL A 323 23.82 2.99 10.99
CA VAL A 323 24.12 1.54 11.02
C VAL A 323 25.02 1.13 9.85
N LEU A 324 24.67 1.55 8.62
CA LEU A 324 25.42 1.21 7.41
C LEU A 324 26.54 2.21 7.07
N ASN A 325 26.65 3.32 7.79
CA ASN A 325 27.62 4.39 7.51
C ASN A 325 27.60 4.87 6.06
N ASN A 326 26.40 4.99 5.48
CA ASN A 326 26.20 5.34 4.08
C ASN A 326 25.48 6.68 3.91
N HIS A 327 26.24 7.74 3.61
CA HIS A 327 25.71 9.10 3.43
C HIS A 327 25.47 9.51 1.97
N SER A 328 25.30 8.55 1.05
CA SER A 328 25.06 8.79 -0.38
C SER A 328 23.75 9.52 -0.73
N GLY A 329 22.94 9.87 0.28
CA GLY A 329 21.63 10.51 0.11
C GLY A 329 20.51 9.55 -0.32
N LEU A 330 20.78 8.24 -0.38
CA LEU A 330 19.80 7.19 -0.66
C LEU A 330 19.36 6.51 0.63
N ALA A 331 18.08 6.57 0.95
CA ALA A 331 17.52 5.88 2.12
C ALA A 331 17.27 4.40 1.80
N ILE A 332 17.94 3.50 2.52
CA ILE A 332 17.75 2.06 2.46
C ILE A 332 16.66 1.67 3.46
N SER A 333 15.71 0.85 2.99
CA SER A 333 14.61 0.42 3.84
C SER A 333 15.06 -0.62 4.89
N PRO A 334 14.74 -0.41 6.18
CA PRO A 334 14.98 -1.40 7.22
C PRO A 334 13.88 -2.48 7.25
N THR A 335 12.80 -2.36 6.46
CA THR A 335 11.60 -3.22 6.47
C THR A 335 10.75 -3.10 7.74
N LEU A 336 9.60 -3.77 7.76
CA LEU A 336 8.72 -3.87 8.94
C LEU A 336 9.48 -4.26 10.20
N LEU A 337 10.21 -5.38 10.16
CA LEU A 337 10.91 -5.89 11.34
C LEU A 337 12.09 -5.00 11.72
N GLY A 338 12.86 -4.51 10.75
CA GLY A 338 14.00 -3.67 11.06
C GLY A 338 13.60 -2.32 11.66
N SER A 339 12.48 -1.74 11.23
CA SER A 339 11.93 -0.55 11.90
C SER A 339 11.58 -0.80 13.37
N LEU A 340 11.05 -1.99 13.71
CA LEU A 340 10.76 -2.37 15.10
C LEU A 340 12.06 -2.58 15.91
N VAL A 341 13.08 -3.19 15.30
CA VAL A 341 14.39 -3.38 15.92
C VAL A 341 15.07 -2.04 16.22
N VAL A 342 15.03 -1.07 15.29
CA VAL A 342 15.57 0.28 15.53
C VAL A 342 14.81 1.01 16.63
N MET A 343 13.49 0.81 16.74
CA MET A 343 12.68 1.48 17.77
C MET A 343 12.93 0.92 19.19
N GLY A 344 13.01 -0.39 19.36
CA GLY A 344 13.13 -0.97 20.70
C GLY A 344 13.65 -2.41 20.73
N GLY A 345 14.44 -2.79 19.74
CA GLY A 345 15.15 -4.06 19.70
C GLY A 345 14.23 -5.28 19.57
N VAL A 346 14.72 -6.42 20.05
CA VAL A 346 14.02 -7.71 19.92
C VAL A 346 12.64 -7.70 20.56
N LEU A 347 12.46 -6.98 21.67
CA LEU A 347 11.19 -6.91 22.41
C LEU A 347 10.07 -6.25 21.60
N PHE A 348 10.40 -5.34 20.68
CA PHE A 348 9.39 -4.66 19.87
C PHE A 348 8.83 -5.52 18.74
N ILE A 349 9.50 -6.63 18.39
CA ILE A 349 9.02 -7.58 17.38
C ILE A 349 7.66 -8.20 17.75
N PRO A 350 7.45 -8.83 18.93
CA PRO A 350 6.16 -9.38 19.32
C PRO A 350 5.07 -8.31 19.48
N PHE A 351 5.39 -7.15 20.07
CA PHE A 351 4.42 -6.05 20.20
C PHE A 351 4.00 -5.50 18.84
N GLY A 352 4.95 -5.31 17.92
CA GLY A 352 4.70 -4.91 16.55
C GLY A 352 3.85 -5.94 15.81
N ALA A 353 4.13 -7.24 15.98
CA ALA A 353 3.33 -8.30 15.37
C ALA A 353 1.86 -8.27 15.84
N ILE A 354 1.64 -8.06 17.13
CA ILE A 354 0.28 -7.91 17.69
C ILE A 354 -0.40 -6.68 17.10
N ALA A 355 0.27 -5.51 17.12
CA ALA A 355 -0.28 -4.26 16.61
C ALA A 355 -0.63 -4.35 15.11
N VAL A 356 0.27 -4.91 14.29
CA VAL A 356 0.02 -5.14 12.86
C VAL A 356 -1.16 -6.10 12.66
N GLY A 357 -1.26 -7.16 13.48
CA GLY A 357 -2.41 -8.08 13.46
C GLY A 357 -3.75 -7.35 13.68
N LEU A 358 -3.78 -6.41 14.62
CA LEU A 358 -4.96 -5.59 14.90
C LEU A 358 -5.27 -4.58 13.79
N ILE A 359 -4.24 -3.96 13.21
CA ILE A 359 -4.37 -3.01 12.10
C ILE A 359 -4.97 -3.71 10.88
N ILE A 360 -4.42 -4.86 10.48
CA ILE A 360 -4.92 -5.61 9.32
C ILE A 360 -6.36 -6.09 9.57
N LYS A 361 -6.64 -6.56 10.79
CA LYS A 361 -8.00 -6.93 11.22
C LYS A 361 -8.98 -5.76 11.15
N TRP A 362 -8.54 -4.55 11.49
CA TRP A 362 -9.35 -3.34 11.37
C TRP A 362 -9.68 -3.02 9.92
N PHE A 363 -8.70 -3.10 9.01
CA PHE A 363 -8.95 -2.91 7.57
C PHE A 363 -9.94 -3.94 7.01
N ASP A 364 -9.81 -5.22 7.40
CA ASP A 364 -10.75 -6.28 7.02
C ASP A 364 -12.16 -5.99 7.53
N TRP A 365 -12.28 -5.53 8.78
CA TRP A 365 -13.56 -5.14 9.35
C TRP A 365 -14.22 -3.96 8.60
N VAL A 366 -13.46 -2.90 8.29
CA VAL A 366 -13.98 -1.75 7.52
C VAL A 366 -14.41 -2.18 6.11
N TYR A 367 -13.64 -3.08 5.50
CA TYR A 367 -13.94 -3.59 4.17
C TYR A 367 -15.21 -4.45 4.14
N ASP A 368 -15.39 -5.32 5.13
CA ASP A 368 -16.62 -6.13 5.28
C ASP A 368 -17.84 -5.26 5.57
N LEU A 369 -17.70 -4.18 6.36
CA LEU A 369 -18.75 -3.18 6.52
C LEU A 369 -19.12 -2.52 5.17
N GLY A 370 -18.13 -2.27 4.32
CA GLY A 370 -18.33 -1.74 2.97
C GLY A 370 -19.06 -2.71 2.04
N LYS A 371 -18.85 -4.02 2.17
CA LYS A 371 -19.56 -5.05 1.38
C LYS A 371 -20.99 -5.27 1.84
N ASN A 372 -21.22 -5.28 3.15
CA ASN A 372 -22.51 -5.59 3.76
C ASN A 372 -23.44 -4.38 3.86
N SER A 373 -22.99 -3.20 3.44
CA SER A 373 -23.79 -1.98 3.48
C SER A 373 -24.87 -1.98 2.38
N PRO A 374 -26.17 -1.82 2.71
CA PRO A 374 -27.23 -1.73 1.69
C PRO A 374 -27.14 -0.45 0.86
N ASN A 375 -26.52 0.61 1.39
CA ASN A 375 -26.31 1.86 0.67
C ASN A 375 -25.07 1.77 -0.23
N ARG A 376 -25.29 1.77 -1.56
CA ARG A 376 -24.26 1.73 -2.60
C ARG A 376 -23.21 2.84 -2.49
N TYR A 377 -23.60 4.05 -2.09
CA TYR A 377 -22.68 5.20 -1.99
C TYR A 377 -21.74 5.05 -0.80
N LYS A 378 -22.28 4.60 0.34
CA LYS A 378 -21.49 4.26 1.52
C LYS A 378 -20.51 3.12 1.23
N ALA A 379 -21.01 2.07 0.57
CA ALA A 379 -20.19 0.94 0.14
C ALA A 379 -19.02 1.40 -0.75
N ALA A 380 -19.28 2.31 -1.70
CA ALA A 380 -18.25 2.83 -2.59
C ALA A 380 -17.16 3.63 -1.87
N ILE A 381 -17.54 4.51 -0.94
CA ILE A 381 -16.58 5.30 -0.14
C ILE A 381 -15.72 4.39 0.74
N LEU A 382 -16.33 3.43 1.46
CA LEU A 382 -15.58 2.53 2.34
C LEU A 382 -14.65 1.62 1.55
N GLN A 383 -15.10 1.08 0.42
CA GLN A 383 -14.25 0.25 -0.45
C GLN A 383 -13.12 1.09 -1.08
N ALA A 384 -13.40 2.32 -1.51
CA ALA A 384 -12.37 3.22 -2.03
C ALA A 384 -11.33 3.60 -0.96
N PHE A 385 -11.74 3.82 0.28
CA PHE A 385 -10.84 4.03 1.41
C PHE A 385 -9.93 2.83 1.64
N CYS A 386 -10.50 1.63 1.77
CA CYS A 386 -9.76 0.38 1.97
C CYS A 386 -8.79 0.10 0.81
N PHE A 387 -9.23 0.21 -0.44
CA PHE A 387 -8.37 0.01 -1.61
C PHE A 387 -7.32 1.11 -1.75
N GLY A 388 -7.64 2.36 -1.42
CA GLY A 388 -6.67 3.46 -1.38
C GLY A 388 -5.57 3.22 -0.34
N ALA A 389 -5.89 2.55 0.76
CA ALA A 389 -4.94 2.20 1.81
C ALA A 389 -4.05 0.98 1.49
N VAL A 390 -4.32 0.23 0.42
CA VAL A 390 -3.50 -0.94 0.01
C VAL A 390 -2.03 -0.55 -0.15
N PHE A 391 -1.74 0.61 -0.73
CA PHE A 391 -0.37 1.10 -0.85
C PHE A 391 0.30 1.28 0.52
N ASN A 392 -0.43 1.76 1.51
CA ASN A 392 0.10 1.90 2.86
C ASN A 392 0.43 0.52 3.46
N ILE A 393 -0.35 -0.53 3.18
CA ILE A 393 0.00 -1.89 3.60
C ILE A 393 1.30 -2.39 2.95
N ILE A 394 1.56 -2.02 1.68
CA ILE A 394 2.85 -2.30 1.02
C ILE A 394 3.99 -1.58 1.76
N VAL A 395 3.79 -0.30 2.10
CA VAL A 395 4.76 0.49 2.86
C VAL A 395 5.01 -0.11 4.24
N LEU A 396 3.97 -0.62 4.91
CA LEU A 396 4.10 -1.28 6.20
C LEU A 396 5.05 -2.47 6.13
N ALA A 397 4.85 -3.36 5.17
CA ALA A 397 5.70 -4.54 5.01
C ALA A 397 7.12 -4.15 4.57
N ARG A 398 7.23 -3.30 3.54
CA ARG A 398 8.48 -3.07 2.82
C ARG A 398 9.34 -1.95 3.39
N GLU A 399 8.75 -0.90 3.95
CA GLU A 399 9.47 0.32 4.40
C GLU A 399 9.60 0.39 5.92
N GLY A 400 8.54 0.07 6.66
CA GLY A 400 8.56 0.12 8.13
C GLY A 400 7.28 0.66 8.76
N VAL A 401 7.18 0.54 10.09
CA VAL A 401 6.02 0.99 10.89
C VAL A 401 5.92 2.51 10.92
N ASP A 402 7.02 3.24 11.06
CA ASP A 402 7.04 4.70 11.10
C ASP A 402 6.52 5.31 9.80
N ALA A 403 7.05 4.86 8.66
CA ALA A 403 6.59 5.30 7.34
C ALA A 403 5.12 4.92 7.07
N PHE A 404 4.66 3.80 7.63
CA PHE A 404 3.25 3.40 7.54
C PHE A 404 2.34 4.32 8.36
N VAL A 405 2.65 4.53 9.64
CA VAL A 405 1.80 5.30 10.56
C VAL A 405 1.63 6.72 10.05
N SER A 406 2.73 7.37 9.63
CA SER A 406 2.69 8.73 9.11
C SER A 406 1.79 8.84 7.86
N ARG A 407 1.92 7.90 6.92
CA ARG A 407 1.16 7.89 5.66
C ARG A 407 -0.30 7.51 5.87
N VAL A 408 -0.61 6.55 6.72
CA VAL A 408 -2.00 6.17 7.02
C VAL A 408 -2.72 7.27 7.77
N VAL A 409 -2.10 7.88 8.78
CA VAL A 409 -2.71 8.98 9.51
C VAL A 409 -2.98 10.14 8.56
N PHE A 410 -2.00 10.54 7.75
CA PHE A 410 -2.18 11.58 6.74
C PHE A 410 -3.28 11.23 5.73
N PHE A 411 -3.30 10.00 5.22
CA PHE A 411 -4.35 9.51 4.32
C PHE A 411 -5.74 9.58 4.97
N CYS A 412 -5.88 9.12 6.21
CA CYS A 412 -7.14 9.15 6.96
C CYS A 412 -7.61 10.58 7.22
N LEU A 413 -6.69 11.48 7.57
CA LEU A 413 -7.01 12.89 7.84
C LEU A 413 -7.53 13.58 6.59
N ILE A 414 -6.82 13.50 5.47
CA ILE A 414 -7.24 14.16 4.23
C ILE A 414 -8.51 13.52 3.67
N PHE A 415 -8.59 12.19 3.66
CA PHE A 415 -9.79 11.50 3.18
C PHE A 415 -11.01 11.81 4.06
N GLY A 416 -10.84 11.84 5.38
CA GLY A 416 -11.86 12.21 6.34
C GLY A 416 -12.29 13.67 6.22
N LEU A 417 -11.33 14.60 6.02
CA LEU A 417 -11.60 16.01 5.77
C LEU A 417 -12.42 16.19 4.48
N CYS A 418 -12.05 15.51 3.38
CA CYS A 418 -12.82 15.56 2.14
C CYS A 418 -14.26 15.06 2.33
N LEU A 419 -14.45 13.99 3.11
CA LEU A 419 -15.78 13.50 3.44
C LEU A 419 -16.58 14.50 4.29
N LEU A 420 -15.94 15.11 5.29
CA LEU A 420 -16.56 16.11 6.15
C LEU A 420 -16.97 17.35 5.34
N VAL A 421 -16.07 17.88 4.52
CA VAL A 421 -16.34 19.02 3.63
C VAL A 421 -17.42 18.67 2.62
N ALA A 422 -17.43 17.46 2.06
CA ALA A 422 -18.50 17.01 1.17
C ALA A 422 -19.87 17.00 1.87
N LYS A 423 -19.93 16.61 3.15
CA LYS A 423 -21.16 16.67 3.96
C LYS A 423 -21.60 18.11 4.24
N LEU A 424 -20.68 18.99 4.63
CA LEU A 424 -20.98 20.41 4.86
C LEU A 424 -21.47 21.10 3.58
N LEU A 425 -20.81 20.84 2.44
CA LEU A 425 -21.23 21.36 1.15
C LEU A 425 -22.58 20.81 0.72
N TYR A 426 -22.86 19.52 0.97
CA TYR A 426 -24.18 18.96 0.73
C TYR A 426 -25.26 19.67 1.55
N TRP A 427 -25.02 19.87 2.85
CA TRP A 427 -25.96 20.57 3.73
C TRP A 427 -26.19 22.02 3.29
N LEU A 428 -25.13 22.72 2.87
CA LEU A 428 -25.23 24.07 2.33
C LEU A 428 -26.05 24.09 1.03
N LEU A 429 -25.79 23.18 0.09
CA LEU A 429 -26.54 23.08 -1.16
C LEU A 429 -28.01 22.68 -0.96
N GLU A 430 -28.29 21.86 0.06
CA GLU A 430 -29.64 21.50 0.49
C GLU A 430 -30.37 22.70 1.08
N SER A 431 -29.72 23.45 1.99
CA SER A 431 -30.27 24.68 2.57
C SER A 431 -30.53 25.78 1.53
N ALA A 432 -29.73 25.81 0.46
CA ALA A 432 -29.88 26.71 -0.68
C ALA A 432 -30.94 26.25 -1.70
N GLY A 433 -31.57 25.09 -1.50
CA GLY A 433 -32.61 24.54 -2.39
C GLY A 433 -32.12 24.04 -3.75
N LEU A 434 -30.80 23.90 -3.94
CA LEU A 434 -30.19 23.51 -5.23
C LEU A 434 -30.31 21.99 -5.51
N ILE A 435 -30.66 21.19 -4.51
CA ILE A 435 -30.80 19.74 -4.62
C ILE A 435 -32.27 19.38 -4.82
N ARG A 436 -32.69 19.22 -6.09
CA ARG A 436 -34.00 18.63 -6.40
C ARG A 436 -33.99 17.16 -6.02
N GLN A 437 -34.70 16.81 -4.94
CA GLN A 437 -35.08 15.41 -4.70
C GLN A 437 -35.88 14.96 -5.92
N ARG A 438 -35.35 14.01 -6.69
CA ARG A 438 -36.16 13.33 -7.71
C ARG A 438 -37.27 12.61 -6.94
N LEU A 439 -38.45 13.22 -6.89
CA LEU A 439 -39.72 12.56 -6.61
C LEU A 439 -39.75 11.31 -7.48
N LEU A 440 -39.44 10.16 -6.87
CA LEU A 440 -39.86 8.88 -7.40
C LEU A 440 -41.38 8.98 -7.47
N ARG A 441 -41.92 9.23 -8.66
CA ARG A 441 -43.32 8.94 -8.97
C ARG A 441 -43.52 7.48 -8.58
N ALA A 442 -44.05 7.25 -7.37
CA ALA A 442 -44.78 6.04 -7.08
C ALA A 442 -45.86 5.98 -8.15
N ARG A 443 -45.71 5.10 -9.14
CA ARG A 443 -46.86 4.70 -9.94
C ARG A 443 -47.88 4.18 -8.93
N PRO A 444 -49.11 4.72 -8.87
CA PRO A 444 -50.13 4.08 -8.07
C PRO A 444 -50.24 2.64 -8.57
N ASN A 445 -50.12 1.68 -7.65
CA ASN A 445 -50.42 0.29 -7.93
C ASN A 445 -51.86 0.24 -8.46
N VAL A 446 -52.02 0.11 -9.77
CA VAL A 446 -53.29 -0.30 -10.35
C VAL A 446 -53.44 -1.75 -9.94
N VAL A 447 -54.19 -1.96 -8.86
CA VAL A 447 -54.68 -3.27 -8.44
C VAL A 447 -55.53 -3.80 -9.61
N PRO A 448 -55.18 -4.92 -10.24
CA PRO A 448 -56.06 -5.52 -11.23
C PRO A 448 -57.36 -5.98 -10.53
N PRO A 449 -58.54 -5.77 -11.13
CA PRO A 449 -59.80 -6.18 -10.51
C PRO A 449 -59.79 -7.70 -10.27
N ALA A 450 -60.31 -8.08 -9.10
CA ALA A 450 -60.39 -9.48 -8.68
C ALA A 450 -61.20 -10.33 -9.67
N PRO A 451 -60.79 -11.56 -9.98
CA PRO A 451 -61.58 -12.45 -10.81
C PRO A 451 -62.86 -12.84 -10.07
N THR A 452 -64.00 -12.53 -10.67
CA THR A 452 -65.32 -12.97 -10.25
C THR A 452 -65.40 -14.50 -10.32
N SER A 453 -65.60 -15.14 -9.18
CA SER A 453 -65.86 -16.58 -9.09
C SER A 453 -67.24 -16.90 -9.68
N PRO A 454 -67.37 -17.80 -10.67
CA PRO A 454 -68.67 -18.29 -11.08
C PRO A 454 -69.20 -19.26 -10.02
N THR A 455 -70.39 -18.94 -9.54
CA THR A 455 -71.33 -19.75 -8.77
C THR A 455 -71.34 -21.21 -9.19
N ARG A 456 -71.14 -22.12 -8.22
CA ARG A 456 -71.49 -23.54 -8.33
C ARG A 456 -72.99 -23.67 -8.62
N GLY A 457 -73.32 -23.93 -9.87
CA GLY A 457 -74.60 -24.47 -10.30
C GLY A 457 -74.62 -25.98 -10.13
N VAL A 458 -75.79 -26.47 -9.75
CA VAL A 458 -76.12 -27.84 -9.34
C VAL A 458 -76.38 -28.72 -10.57
N LEU A 459 -76.05 -30.01 -10.43
CA LEU A 459 -76.26 -31.20 -11.31
C LEU A 459 -75.07 -31.63 -12.17
#